data_AF-A0A538Q318-F1
#
_entry.id   AF-A0A538Q318-F1
#
_cell.length_a   1.000
_cell.length_b   1.000
_cell.length_c   1.000
_cell.angle_alpha   90.00
_cell.angle_beta   90.00
_cell.angle_gamma   90.00
#
_symmetry.space_group_name_H-M   'P 1'
#
loop_
_entity.id
_entity.type
_entity.pdbx_description
1 polymer ?
#
loop_
_entity_poly.entity_id
_entity_poly.type
_entity_poly.pdbx_seq_one_letter_code
_entity_poly.pdbx_strand_id
1 'polypeptide(L)'
;RVVFSIGAVERAVYLADRRFDLVVALARPPGGHRPGEFVSDDALRAVVWPRRPSVSRQEINMLISRCRRDLVEAGLAGPHLIERAPGGGGTRLALAPGAEIVMKA
;
A
#
# COMPACT_ATOMS: atom_id res chain seq x y z
N ARG A 1 -1.28 -7.09 -11.40
CA ARG A 1 -2.14 -5.86 -11.32
C ARG A 1 -2.99 -5.90 -10.06
N VAL A 2 -3.51 -4.76 -9.59
CA VAL A 2 -4.39 -4.70 -8.42
C VAL A 2 -5.77 -4.19 -8.85
N VAL A 3 -6.84 -4.82 -8.36
CA VAL A 3 -8.20 -4.33 -8.59
C VAL A 3 -8.81 -3.89 -7.27
N PHE A 4 -9.31 -2.66 -7.23
CA PHE A 4 -10.11 -2.12 -6.14
C PHE A 4 -11.58 -2.18 -6.53
N SER A 5 -12.42 -2.72 -5.67
CA SER A 5 -13.88 -2.78 -5.86
C SER A 5 -14.60 -2.05 -4.74
N ILE A 6 -15.57 -1.22 -5.10
CA ILE A 6 -16.52 -0.61 -4.15
C ILE A 6 -17.91 -0.79 -4.74
N GLY A 7 -18.72 -1.67 -4.13
CA GLY A 7 -19.98 -2.11 -4.72
C GLY A 7 -19.75 -2.76 -6.10
N ALA A 8 -20.43 -2.26 -7.14
CA ALA A 8 -20.30 -2.76 -8.51
C ALA A 8 -19.17 -2.09 -9.32
N VAL A 9 -18.46 -1.11 -8.75
CA VAL A 9 -17.43 -0.35 -9.47
C VAL A 9 -16.08 -0.99 -9.26
N GLU A 10 -15.47 -1.50 -10.33
CA GLU A 10 -14.09 -1.96 -10.34
C GLU A 10 -13.14 -0.90 -10.90
N ARG A 11 -11.95 -0.81 -10.31
CA ARG A 11 -10.82 0.01 -10.78
C ARG A 11 -9.54 -0.82 -10.77
N ALA A 12 -9.00 -1.07 -11.96
CA ALA A 12 -7.73 -1.75 -12.11
C ALA A 12 -6.57 -0.75 -12.09
N VAL A 13 -5.52 -1.07 -11.33
CA VAL A 13 -4.30 -0.28 -11.21
C VAL A 13 -3.10 -1.14 -11.56
N TYR A 14 -2.25 -0.62 -12.44
CA TYR A 14 -1.00 -1.24 -12.84
C TYR A 14 0.14 -0.58 -12.06
N LEU A 15 0.62 -1.29 -11.04
CA LEU A 15 1.70 -0.84 -10.17
C LEU A 15 3.00 -1.54 -10.58
N ALA A 16 4.09 -0.79 -10.69
CA ALA A 16 5.41 -1.38 -10.95
C ALA A 16 6.00 -1.97 -9.66
N ASP A 17 6.60 -3.16 -9.78
CA ASP A 17 7.41 -3.89 -8.79
C ASP A 17 7.12 -3.50 -7.33
N ARG A 18 7.98 -2.69 -6.72
CA ARG A 18 7.91 -2.32 -5.30
C ARG A 18 6.61 -1.62 -4.89
N ARG A 19 5.93 -0.94 -5.81
CA ARG A 19 4.63 -0.32 -5.53
C ARG A 19 3.54 -1.38 -5.42
N PHE A 20 3.64 -2.44 -6.24
CA PHE A 20 2.80 -3.62 -6.08
C PHE A 20 3.11 -4.33 -4.75
N ASP A 21 4.40 -4.56 -4.44
CA ASP A 21 4.81 -5.18 -3.18
C ASP A 21 4.34 -4.40 -1.95
N LEU A 22 4.41 -3.06 -2.00
CA LEU A 22 3.87 -2.19 -0.95
C LEU A 22 2.38 -2.44 -0.75
N VAL A 23 1.58 -2.45 -1.82
CA VAL A 23 0.13 -2.67 -1.71
C VAL A 23 -0.18 -4.07 -1.20
N VAL A 24 0.57 -5.09 -1.63
CA VAL A 24 0.44 -6.46 -1.10
C VAL A 24 0.76 -6.49 0.39
N ALA A 25 1.85 -5.87 0.83
CA ALA A 25 2.28 -5.83 2.22
C ALA A 25 1.31 -5.05 3.13
N LEU A 26 0.45 -4.20 2.58
CA LEU A 26 -0.58 -3.49 3.34
C LEU A 26 -1.93 -4.21 3.34
N ALA A 27 -2.27 -4.85 2.23
CA ALA A 27 -3.51 -5.60 2.10
C ALA A 27 -3.46 -6.99 2.78
N ARG A 28 -2.25 -7.57 2.88
CA ARG A 28 -1.97 -8.82 3.58
C ARG A 28 -0.76 -8.60 4.50
N PRO A 29 -0.96 -7.85 5.60
CA PRO A 29 0.17 -7.37 6.37
C PRO A 29 0.91 -8.50 7.10
N PRO A 30 2.26 -8.42 7.16
CA PRO A 30 3.07 -9.44 7.79
C PRO A 30 2.91 -9.42 9.32
N GLY A 31 3.42 -10.44 10.02
CA GLY A 31 3.60 -10.40 11.48
C GLY A 31 2.31 -10.44 12.31
N GLY A 32 1.19 -10.93 11.74
CA GLY A 32 -0.08 -11.08 12.47
C GLY A 32 -0.92 -9.81 12.55
N HIS A 33 -0.49 -8.73 11.91
CA HIS A 33 -1.29 -7.53 11.72
C HIS A 33 -2.57 -7.83 10.91
N ARG A 34 -3.61 -7.04 11.13
CA ARG A 34 -4.86 -7.13 10.37
C ARG A 34 -4.87 -6.12 9.21
N PRO A 35 -5.52 -6.44 8.07
CA PRO A 35 -5.75 -5.45 7.02
C PRO A 35 -6.37 -4.16 7.57
N GLY A 36 -5.83 -3.00 7.17
CA GLY A 36 -6.24 -1.70 7.68
C GLY A 36 -5.46 -1.19 8.91
N GLU A 37 -4.66 -2.04 9.56
CA GLU A 37 -3.75 -1.61 10.62
C GLU A 37 -2.50 -0.92 10.05
N PHE A 38 -1.84 -0.09 10.88
CA PHE A 38 -0.55 0.48 10.53
C PHE A 38 0.55 -0.58 10.61
N VAL A 39 1.17 -0.86 9.47
CA VAL A 39 2.36 -1.69 9.33
C VAL A 39 3.60 -0.83 9.52
N SER A 40 4.51 -1.23 10.40
CA SER A 40 5.72 -0.46 10.70
C SER A 40 6.66 -0.33 9.50
N ASP A 41 7.46 0.74 9.47
CA ASP A 41 8.47 0.93 8.43
C ASP A 41 9.46 -0.25 8.36
N ASP A 42 9.81 -0.85 9.50
CA ASP A 42 10.71 -2.00 9.54
C ASP A 42 10.07 -3.25 8.92
N ALA A 43 8.79 -3.51 9.19
CA ALA A 43 8.06 -4.61 8.57
C ALA A 43 7.90 -4.38 7.05
N LEU A 44 7.64 -3.14 6.62
CA LEU A 44 7.61 -2.81 5.19
C LEU A 44 8.98 -2.98 4.52
N ARG A 45 10.08 -2.61 5.19
CA ARG A 45 11.43 -2.84 4.66
C ARG A 45 11.70 -4.31 4.40
N ALA A 46 11.33 -5.17 5.34
CA ALA A 46 11.54 -6.61 5.22
C ALA A 46 10.84 -7.21 4.00
N VAL A 47 9.64 -6.72 3.67
CA VAL A 47 8.84 -7.24 2.55
C VAL A 47 9.20 -6.59 1.21
N VAL A 48 9.32 -5.26 1.16
CA VAL A 48 9.47 -4.51 -0.09
C VAL A 48 10.93 -4.37 -0.53
N TRP A 49 11.87 -4.47 0.42
CA TRP A 49 13.32 -4.41 0.15
C TRP A 49 14.08 -5.52 0.88
N PRO A 50 13.79 -6.81 0.62
CA PRO A 50 14.35 -7.94 1.37
C PRO A 50 15.89 -8.01 1.29
N ARG A 51 16.48 -7.48 0.22
CA ARG A 51 17.95 -7.45 0.00
C ARG A 51 18.60 -6.11 0.38
N ARG A 52 17.84 -5.16 0.92
CA ARG A 52 18.33 -3.82 1.28
C ARG A 52 17.66 -3.32 2.56
N PRO A 53 17.99 -3.88 3.73
CA PRO A 53 17.35 -3.52 5.00
C PRO A 53 17.65 -2.09 5.45
N SER A 54 18.70 -1.46 4.92
CA SER A 54 19.12 -0.08 5.23
C SER A 54 18.35 1.02 4.47
N VAL A 55 17.22 0.68 3.84
CA VAL A 55 16.37 1.67 3.15
C VAL A 55 15.89 2.73 4.13
N SER A 56 16.11 3.99 3.76
CA SER A 56 15.78 5.13 4.60
C SER A 56 14.27 5.40 4.66
N ARG A 57 13.83 6.10 5.71
CA ARG A 57 12.45 6.61 5.80
C ARG A 57 12.07 7.50 4.61
N GLN A 58 13.02 8.28 4.09
CA GLN A 58 12.80 9.14 2.92
C GLN A 58 12.46 8.31 1.68
N GLU A 59 13.16 7.20 1.46
CA GLU A 59 12.90 6.29 0.34
C GLU A 59 11.55 5.57 0.47
N ILE A 60 11.17 5.18 1.69
CA ILE A 60 9.82 4.65 1.97
C ILE A 60 8.76 5.69 1.61
N ASN A 61 8.91 6.93 2.09
CA ASN A 61 7.99 8.02 1.78
C ASN A 61 7.90 8.31 0.28
N MET A 62 9.02 8.23 -0.45
CA MET A 62 9.05 8.39 -1.90
C MET A 62 8.30 7.27 -2.62
N LEU A 63 8.46 6.02 -2.19
CA LEU A 63 7.70 4.89 -2.74
C LEU A 63 6.18 5.10 -2.52
N ILE A 64 5.79 5.48 -1.31
CA ILE A 64 4.39 5.76 -0.97
C ILE A 64 3.83 6.89 -1.82
N SER A 65 4.56 8.00 -1.95
CA SER A 65 4.15 9.15 -2.77
C SER A 65 3.91 8.76 -4.22
N ARG A 66 4.81 7.96 -4.81
CA ARG A 66 4.67 7.46 -6.18
C ARG A 66 3.49 6.50 -6.32
N CYS A 67 3.32 5.58 -5.36
CA CYS A 67 2.18 4.65 -5.36
C CYS A 67 0.84 5.39 -5.27
N ARG A 68 0.75 6.42 -4.40
CA ARG A 68 -0.45 7.26 -4.30
C ARG A 68 -0.76 7.96 -5.62
N ARG A 69 0.26 8.41 -6.35
CA ARG A 69 0.08 9.03 -7.66
C ARG A 69 -0.50 8.05 -8.67
N ASP A 70 0.02 6.83 -8.76
CA ASP A 70 -0.54 5.80 -9.67
C ASP A 70 -2.01 5.49 -9.34
N LEU A 71 -2.36 5.46 -8.05
CA LEU A 71 -3.76 5.28 -7.62
C LEU A 71 -4.63 6.45 -8.10
N VAL A 72 -4.16 7.69 -7.97
CA VAL A 72 -4.86 8.89 -8.44
C VAL A 72 -5.02 8.88 -9.96
N GLU A 73 -3.97 8.50 -10.70
CA GLU A 73 -4.02 8.38 -12.16
C GLU A 73 -5.04 7.31 -12.60
N ALA A 74 -5.30 6.28 -11.78
CA ALA A 74 -6.35 5.29 -11.98
C ALA A 74 -7.74 5.73 -11.46
N GLY A 75 -7.90 6.98 -11.04
CA GLY A 75 -9.16 7.53 -10.56
C GLY A 75 -9.54 7.16 -9.12
N LEU A 76 -8.56 6.76 -8.30
CA LEU A 76 -8.75 6.44 -6.89
C LEU A 76 -8.24 7.56 -5.96
N ALA A 77 -8.76 7.62 -4.74
CA ALA A 77 -8.31 8.57 -3.73
C ALA A 77 -6.98 8.13 -3.07
N GLY A 78 -5.90 8.07 -3.84
CA GLY A 78 -4.59 7.51 -3.42
C GLY A 78 -4.11 7.95 -2.03
N PRO A 79 -4.05 9.26 -1.70
CA PRO A 79 -3.66 9.73 -0.37
C PRO A 79 -4.54 9.26 0.80
N HIS A 80 -5.81 8.97 0.55
CA HIS A 80 -6.74 8.42 1.54
C HIS A 80 -6.71 6.89 1.57
N LEU A 81 -6.31 6.23 0.48
CA LEU A 81 -6.17 4.76 0.46
C LEU A 81 -4.87 4.31 1.13
N ILE A 82 -3.75 4.99 0.89
CA ILE A 82 -2.48 4.68 1.56
C ILE A 82 -2.21 5.77 2.56
N GLU A 83 -2.31 5.48 3.84
CA GLU A 83 -2.16 6.47 4.91
C GLU A 83 -0.90 6.25 5.72
N ARG A 84 -0.38 7.33 6.32
CA ARG A 84 0.76 7.28 7.23
C ARG A 84 0.30 7.60 8.64
N ALA A 85 0.85 6.88 9.62
CA ALA A 85 0.59 7.16 11.03
C ALA A 85 1.03 8.59 11.37
N PRO A 86 0.33 9.28 12.28
CA PRO A 86 0.81 10.56 12.83
C PRO A 86 2.24 10.43 13.36
N GLY A 87 3.13 11.36 13.01
CA GLY A 87 4.57 11.26 13.32
C GLY A 87 5.36 10.30 12.40
N GLY A 88 4.69 9.53 11.54
CA GLY A 88 5.24 8.54 10.62
C GLY A 88 5.54 7.19 11.26
N GLY A 89 6.39 6.38 10.62
CA GLY A 89 6.83 5.08 11.16
C GLY A 89 5.85 3.92 10.93
N GLY A 90 4.62 4.19 10.49
CA GLY A 90 3.65 3.16 10.10
C GLY A 90 2.82 3.56 8.88
N THR A 91 2.50 2.61 8.00
CA THR A 91 1.66 2.81 6.81
C THR A 91 0.50 1.82 6.82
N ARG A 92 -0.69 2.24 6.39
CA ARG A 92 -1.84 1.34 6.24
C ARG A 92 -2.48 1.48 4.86
N LEU A 93 -3.23 0.45 4.47
CA LEU A 93 -4.22 0.54 3.40
C LEU A 93 -5.60 0.78 4.04
N ALA A 94 -6.12 2.00 3.94
CA ALA A 94 -7.41 2.39 4.49
C ALA A 94 -8.51 2.21 3.43
N LEU A 95 -9.11 1.01 3.40
CA LEU A 95 -10.28 0.73 2.58
C LEU A 95 -11.55 1.27 3.26
N ALA A 96 -12.44 1.86 2.49
CA ALA A 96 -13.77 2.21 2.97
C ALA A 96 -14.55 0.93 3.34
N PRO A 97 -15.53 1.00 4.26
CA PRO A 97 -16.40 -0.14 4.54
C PRO A 97 -17.04 -0.72 3.27
N GLY A 98 -16.94 -2.04 3.08
CA GLY A 98 -17.45 -2.73 1.89
C GLY A 98 -16.59 -2.58 0.63
N ALA A 99 -15.44 -1.90 0.71
CA ALA A 99 -14.44 -1.92 -0.34
C ALA A 99 -13.54 -3.14 -0.21
N GLU A 100 -13.19 -3.74 -1.34
CA GLU A 100 -12.29 -4.89 -1.40
C GLU A 100 -11.11 -4.62 -2.33
N ILE A 101 -10.05 -5.38 -2.11
CA ILE A 101 -8.84 -5.36 -2.93
C ILE A 101 -8.49 -6.79 -3.34
N VAL A 102 -8.37 -6.99 -4.65
CA VAL A 102 -8.02 -8.29 -5.23
C VAL A 102 -6.74 -8.16 -6.04
N MET A 103 -5.74 -8.96 -5.67
CA MET A 103 -4.51 -9.10 -6.45
C MET A 103 -4.78 -10.09 -7.59
N LYS A 104 -4.63 -9.64 -8.83
CA LYS A 104 -4.73 -10.50 -10.02
C LYS A 104 -3.33 -10.63 -10.61
N ALA A 105 -2.83 -11.87 -10.65
CA ALA A 105 -1.61 -12.25 -11.35
C ALA A 105 -1.72 -11.88 -12.84
#